data_AF-A0A2G4YII2-F1
#
_entry.id   AF-A0A2G4YII2-F1
#
_cell.length_a   1.000
_cell.length_b   1.000
_cell.length_c   1.000
_cell.angle_alpha   90.00
_cell.angle_beta   90.00
_cell.angle_gamma   90.00
#
_symmetry.space_group_name_H-M   'P 1'
#
loop_
_entity.id
_entity.type
_entity.pdbx_description
1 polymer ?
#
loop_
_entity_poly.entity_id
_entity_poly.type
_entity_poly.pdbx_seq_one_letter_code
_entity_poly.pdbx_strand_id
1 'polypeptide(L)'
;MSGKRWIFLWLPLSLLAAERDPFQPVEDPCRTAQLSQWRYGGAVGDDAGWTGFLQDGNGKWRRVRMDEQLPTGWRVSRLTAGELDIVTSSGCEPPAWRWQREGKQHDAMDKPAASAAAAGGGPRRPQ
;
A
#
# COMPACT_ATOMS: atom_id res chain seq x y z
N MET A 1 68.27 3.17 5.73
CA MET A 1 67.01 2.38 5.64
C MET A 1 65.93 3.03 6.51
N SER A 2 65.20 4.05 6.03
CA SER A 2 64.21 4.73 6.88
C SER A 2 63.07 5.43 6.12
N GLY A 3 62.63 4.87 4.98
CA GLY A 3 61.53 5.45 4.19
C GLY A 3 60.27 4.59 4.10
N LYS A 4 60.33 3.33 4.55
CA LYS A 4 59.28 2.33 4.26
C LYS A 4 58.28 2.11 5.40
N ARG A 5 58.56 2.59 6.62
CA ARG A 5 57.72 2.37 7.82
C ARG A 5 56.53 3.34 7.95
N TRP A 6 56.57 4.48 7.29
CA TRP A 6 55.52 5.49 7.44
C TRP A 6 54.25 5.16 6.65
N ILE A 7 54.39 4.48 5.52
CA ILE A 7 53.29 4.10 4.62
C ILE A 7 52.36 3.06 5.29
N PHE A 8 52.91 2.18 6.14
CA PHE A 8 52.12 1.15 6.84
C PHE A 8 51.25 1.69 7.99
N LEU A 9 51.51 2.92 8.47
CA LEU A 9 50.71 3.55 9.52
C LEU A 9 49.56 4.40 8.97
N TRP A 10 49.60 4.78 7.69
CA TRP A 10 48.60 5.68 7.10
C TRP A 10 47.36 4.93 6.58
N LEU A 11 47.54 3.73 6.01
CA LEU A 11 46.44 2.89 5.52
C LEU A 11 45.37 2.49 6.56
N PRO A 12 45.70 2.10 7.81
CA PRO A 12 44.68 1.70 8.78
C PRO A 12 43.87 2.88 9.33
N LEU A 13 44.39 4.11 9.28
CA LEU A 13 43.71 5.29 9.83
C LEU A 13 42.59 5.80 8.92
N SER A 14 42.77 5.70 7.60
CA SER A 14 41.74 6.10 6.62
C SER A 14 40.49 5.21 6.62
N LEU A 15 40.60 3.96 7.07
CA LEU A 15 39.46 3.04 7.20
C LEU A 15 38.58 3.34 8.42
N LEU A 16 39.12 4.03 9.42
CA LEU A 16 38.40 4.38 10.65
C LEU A 16 37.65 5.72 10.56
N ALA A 17 37.94 6.52 9.53
CA ALA A 17 37.38 7.86 9.31
C ALA A 17 36.30 7.89 8.22
N ALA A 18 35.58 6.79 8.02
CA ALA A 18 34.35 6.82 7.22
C ALA A 18 33.20 7.32 8.11
N GLU A 19 33.19 8.62 8.41
CA GLU A 19 31.98 9.27 8.91
C GLU A 19 30.90 9.12 7.85
N ARG A 20 29.73 8.56 8.22
CA ARG A 20 28.60 8.50 7.28
C ARG A 20 28.31 9.92 6.81
N ASP A 21 28.18 10.08 5.50
CA ASP A 21 27.67 11.31 4.92
C ASP A 21 26.30 11.64 5.54
N PRO A 22 26.16 12.75 6.29
CA PRO A 22 24.91 13.12 6.95
C PRO A 22 23.75 13.37 5.98
N PHE A 23 24.04 13.57 4.69
CA PHE A 23 23.05 13.75 3.64
C PHE A 23 22.68 12.45 2.92
N GLN A 24 23.40 11.35 3.17
CA GLN A 24 22.98 10.05 2.65
C GLN A 24 21.75 9.55 3.40
N PRO A 25 20.69 9.14 2.67
CA PRO A 25 19.54 8.53 3.29
C PRO A 25 19.95 7.30 4.09
N VAL A 26 19.29 7.08 5.22
CA VAL A 26 19.41 5.81 5.92
C VAL A 26 18.92 4.72 5.00
N GLU A 27 19.80 3.76 4.69
CA GLU A 27 19.43 2.53 4.00
C GLU A 27 18.25 1.88 4.72
N ASP A 28 17.18 1.57 3.98
CA ASP A 28 15.98 0.95 4.50
C ASP A 28 15.93 -0.53 4.07
N PRO A 29 16.62 -1.43 4.80
CA PRO A 29 16.66 -2.85 4.46
C PRO A 29 15.27 -3.50 4.52
N CYS A 30 14.37 -2.93 5.32
CA CYS A 30 13.02 -3.44 5.51
C CYS A 30 12.00 -2.84 4.56
N ARG A 31 12.41 -1.84 3.77
CA ARG A 31 11.57 -1.13 2.81
C ARG A 31 10.32 -0.55 3.47
N THR A 32 10.39 -0.20 4.76
CA THR A 32 9.27 0.36 5.52
C THR A 32 8.86 1.73 4.99
N ALA A 33 9.81 2.55 4.55
CA ALA A 33 9.56 3.82 3.87
C ALA A 33 8.90 3.62 2.50
N GLN A 34 9.25 2.54 1.78
CA GLN A 34 8.53 2.18 0.56
C GLN A 34 7.11 1.71 0.90
N LEU A 35 6.93 0.94 1.95
CA LEU A 35 5.64 0.38 2.36
C LEU A 35 4.62 1.45 2.73
N SER A 36 5.05 2.53 3.39
CA SER A 36 4.18 3.65 3.76
C SER A 36 3.65 4.45 2.57
N GLN A 37 4.30 4.36 1.40
CA GLN A 37 3.85 5.02 0.17
C GLN A 37 2.75 4.24 -0.55
N TRP A 38 2.49 3.00 -0.17
CA TRP A 38 1.52 2.15 -0.84
C TRP A 38 0.10 2.46 -0.41
N ARG A 39 -0.83 2.39 -1.36
CA ARG A 39 -2.24 2.70 -1.13
C ARG A 39 -3.14 1.52 -1.45
N TYR A 40 -4.05 1.21 -0.54
CA TYR A 40 -5.10 0.22 -0.76
C TYR A 40 -6.33 0.86 -1.41
N GLY A 41 -6.69 0.36 -2.60
CA GLY A 41 -7.86 0.83 -3.36
C GLY A 41 -9.16 0.07 -3.04
N GLY A 42 -9.05 -1.05 -2.32
CA GLY A 42 -10.17 -1.94 -2.02
C GLY A 42 -9.96 -3.34 -2.59
N ALA A 43 -10.96 -4.20 -2.38
CA ALA A 43 -10.99 -5.54 -2.92
C ALA A 43 -12.37 -5.83 -3.51
N VAL A 44 -12.39 -6.71 -4.51
CA VAL A 44 -13.59 -7.25 -5.13
C VAL A 44 -13.52 -8.76 -5.08
N GLY A 45 -14.63 -9.41 -4.77
CA GLY A 45 -14.70 -10.85 -4.68
C GLY A 45 -15.92 -11.29 -3.91
N ASP A 46 -16.00 -12.61 -3.76
CA ASP A 46 -16.99 -13.34 -3.00
C ASP A 46 -16.27 -14.43 -2.19
N ASP A 47 -17.03 -15.36 -1.62
CA ASP A 47 -16.50 -16.46 -0.82
C ASP A 47 -15.59 -17.42 -1.63
N ALA A 48 -15.69 -17.41 -2.97
CA ALA A 48 -14.83 -18.21 -3.83
C ALA A 48 -13.45 -17.56 -4.09
N GLY A 49 -13.30 -16.25 -3.86
CA GLY A 49 -12.01 -15.60 -3.90
C GLY A 49 -12.03 -14.08 -3.99
N TRP A 50 -11.16 -13.45 -3.21
CA TRP A 50 -10.94 -12.01 -3.25
C TRP A 50 -9.77 -11.62 -4.16
N THR A 51 -9.94 -10.48 -4.85
CA THR A 51 -8.89 -9.78 -5.58
C THR A 51 -8.76 -8.37 -5.04
N GLY A 52 -7.60 -8.04 -4.48
CA GLY A 52 -7.26 -6.73 -3.94
C GLY A 52 -6.63 -5.83 -4.99
N PHE A 53 -6.75 -4.51 -4.79
CA PHE A 53 -6.09 -3.49 -5.59
C PHE A 53 -5.13 -2.70 -4.73
N LEU A 54 -3.85 -2.78 -5.06
CA LEU A 54 -2.78 -2.02 -4.41
C LEU A 54 -2.15 -1.08 -5.44
N GLN A 55 -1.90 0.15 -5.02
CA GLN A 55 -1.06 1.10 -5.74
C GLN A 55 0.32 1.11 -5.08
N ASP A 56 1.37 0.88 -5.85
CA ASP A 56 2.73 1.03 -5.34
C ASP A 56 3.14 2.51 -5.18
N GLY A 57 4.31 2.76 -4.60
CA GLY A 57 4.83 4.12 -4.40
C GLY A 57 5.11 4.91 -5.69
N ASN A 58 5.14 4.25 -6.85
CA ASN A 58 5.28 4.89 -8.17
C ASN A 58 3.92 5.19 -8.81
N GLY A 59 2.82 4.91 -8.11
CA GLY A 59 1.47 5.12 -8.62
C GLY A 59 0.93 3.99 -9.50
N LYS A 60 1.66 2.87 -9.66
CA LYS A 60 1.22 1.75 -10.49
C LYS A 60 0.23 0.88 -9.73
N TRP A 61 -0.96 0.72 -10.32
CA TRP A 61 -1.98 -0.19 -9.81
C TRP A 61 -1.65 -1.64 -10.14
N ARG A 62 -1.89 -2.52 -9.17
CA ARG A 62 -1.66 -3.95 -9.26
C ARG A 62 -2.76 -4.70 -8.53
N ARG A 63 -3.18 -5.79 -9.17
CA ARG A 63 -4.14 -6.74 -8.61
C ARG A 63 -3.37 -7.75 -7.78
N VAL A 64 -3.89 -8.10 -6.60
CA VAL A 64 -3.28 -9.07 -5.71
C VAL A 64 -4.28 -10.09 -5.23
N ARG A 65 -3.81 -11.31 -5.00
CA ARG A 65 -4.58 -12.39 -4.36
C ARG A 65 -3.98 -12.80 -3.02
N MET A 66 -4.73 -13.58 -2.27
CA MET A 66 -4.22 -14.24 -1.06
C MET A 66 -2.96 -15.06 -1.39
N ASP A 67 -1.97 -15.03 -0.49
CA ASP A 67 -0.67 -15.69 -0.62
C ASP A 67 0.23 -15.23 -1.78
N GLU A 68 -0.18 -14.21 -2.54
CA GLU A 68 0.64 -13.66 -3.62
C GLU A 68 1.88 -12.96 -3.08
N GLN A 69 3.03 -13.27 -3.68
CA GLN A 69 4.29 -12.59 -3.37
C GLN A 69 4.48 -11.36 -4.26
N LEU A 70 4.74 -10.24 -3.60
CA LEU A 70 4.95 -8.94 -4.23
C LEU A 70 6.40 -8.81 -4.75
N PRO A 71 6.66 -7.95 -5.76
CA PRO A 71 8.03 -7.68 -6.24
C PRO A 71 8.99 -7.16 -5.15
N THR A 72 8.45 -6.65 -4.05
CA THR A 72 9.19 -6.20 -2.86
C THR A 72 9.63 -7.34 -1.95
N GLY A 73 9.18 -8.58 -2.21
CA GLY A 73 9.43 -9.76 -1.39
C GLY A 73 8.36 -10.01 -0.31
N TRP A 74 7.49 -9.04 -0.04
CA TRP A 74 6.36 -9.18 0.88
C TRP A 74 5.31 -10.16 0.36
N ARG A 75 4.43 -10.64 1.24
CA ARG A 75 3.36 -11.59 0.87
C ARG A 75 2.01 -11.12 1.39
N VAL A 76 0.96 -11.24 0.59
CA VAL A 76 -0.42 -11.01 1.06
C VAL A 76 -0.85 -12.13 1.98
N SER A 77 -1.18 -11.80 3.23
CA SER A 77 -1.59 -12.79 4.25
C SER A 77 -3.08 -12.74 4.57
N ARG A 78 -3.74 -11.60 4.33
CA ARG A 78 -5.19 -11.46 4.50
C ARG A 78 -5.74 -10.55 3.42
N LEU A 79 -6.88 -10.94 2.86
CA LEU A 79 -7.58 -10.14 1.86
C LEU A 79 -9.08 -10.33 2.01
N THR A 80 -9.78 -9.23 2.31
CA THR A 80 -11.24 -9.19 2.48
C THR A 80 -11.80 -7.91 1.84
N ALA A 81 -13.12 -7.75 1.81
CA ALA A 81 -13.79 -6.54 1.31
C ALA A 81 -13.24 -5.23 1.92
N GLY A 82 -12.93 -5.26 3.23
CA GLY A 82 -12.55 -4.06 3.99
C GLY A 82 -11.07 -4.00 4.34
N GLU A 83 -10.33 -5.10 4.23
CA GLU A 83 -9.02 -5.23 4.86
C GLU A 83 -8.03 -5.97 3.98
N LEU A 84 -6.79 -5.50 4.01
CA LEU A 84 -5.66 -6.15 3.36
C LEU A 84 -4.47 -6.14 4.31
N ASP A 85 -3.92 -7.33 4.57
CA ASP A 85 -2.71 -7.48 5.38
C ASP A 85 -1.60 -8.10 4.52
N ILE A 86 -0.38 -7.59 4.71
CA ILE A 86 0.83 -8.20 4.16
C ILE A 86 1.81 -8.55 5.28
N VAL A 87 2.62 -9.57 5.04
CA VAL A 87 3.76 -9.95 5.89
C VAL A 87 5.03 -9.42 5.24
N THR A 88 5.81 -8.67 6.02
CA THR A 88 7.12 -8.15 5.61
C THR A 88 8.19 -9.26 5.69
N SER A 89 9.39 -9.00 5.17
CA SER A 89 10.48 -9.97 5.24
C SER A 89 10.89 -10.28 6.69
N SER A 90 11.41 -11.49 6.93
CA SER A 90 11.87 -11.90 8.27
C SER A 90 12.88 -10.92 8.85
N GLY A 91 12.72 -10.55 10.12
CA GLY A 91 13.60 -9.60 10.82
C GLY A 91 13.26 -8.13 10.59
N CYS A 92 12.14 -7.83 9.93
CA CYS A 92 11.66 -6.47 9.72
C CYS A 92 10.52 -6.08 10.65
N GLU A 93 10.58 -4.82 11.11
CA GLU A 93 9.55 -4.21 11.94
C GLU A 93 8.83 -3.11 11.12
N PRO A 94 7.49 -3.12 11.03
CA PRO A 94 6.60 -4.12 11.60
C PRO A 94 6.60 -5.44 10.81
N PRO A 95 6.34 -6.59 11.45
CA PRO A 95 6.30 -7.90 10.80
C PRO A 95 5.10 -8.06 9.85
N ALA A 96 4.07 -7.24 10.05
CA ALA A 96 2.90 -7.17 9.19
C ALA A 96 2.44 -5.74 9.03
N TRP A 97 1.84 -5.45 7.88
CA TRP A 97 1.24 -4.16 7.58
C TRP A 97 -0.19 -4.34 7.11
N ARG A 98 -1.08 -3.53 7.67
CA ARG A 98 -2.53 -3.68 7.54
C ARG A 98 -3.15 -2.39 7.05
N TRP A 99 -3.89 -2.50 5.96
CA TRP A 99 -4.77 -1.45 5.48
C TRP A 99 -6.21 -1.83 5.81
N GLN A 100 -6.93 -0.91 6.46
CA GLN A 100 -8.36 -1.02 6.67
C GLN A 100 -9.07 0.12 5.93
N ARG A 101 -10.19 -0.21 5.30
CA ARG A 101 -11.12 0.78 4.74
C ARG A 101 -11.93 1.38 5.89
N GLU A 102 -11.92 2.70 6.01
CA GLU A 102 -12.80 3.41 6.93
C GLU A 102 -14.27 3.19 6.53
N GLY A 103 -15.13 2.96 7.53
CA GLY A 103 -16.45 2.33 7.39
C GLY A 103 -17.51 3.11 6.60
N LYS A 104 -18.59 2.39 6.28
CA LYS A 104 -19.73 2.68 5.39
C LYS A 104 -20.65 3.85 5.76
N GLN A 105 -20.13 4.92 6.36
CA GLN A 105 -20.98 6.03 6.82
C GLN A 105 -21.42 6.97 5.68
N HIS A 106 -20.76 6.89 4.52
CA HIS A 106 -21.02 7.77 3.38
C HIS A 106 -21.87 7.12 2.28
N ASP A 107 -22.33 5.87 2.47
CA ASP A 107 -23.22 5.16 1.53
C ASP A 107 -24.69 5.62 1.64
N ALA A 108 -24.95 6.75 2.31
CA ALA A 108 -26.25 7.41 2.30
C ALA A 108 -26.51 7.95 0.88
N MET A 109 -27.10 7.11 0.04
CA MET A 109 -27.52 7.42 -1.32
C MET A 109 -28.32 8.72 -1.32
N ASP A 110 -27.93 9.69 -2.16
CA ASP A 110 -28.71 10.90 -2.37
C ASP A 110 -30.15 10.54 -2.79
N LYS A 111 -31.08 11.29 -2.20
CA LYS A 111 -32.54 11.23 -2.28
C LYS A 111 -33.05 10.72 -3.65
N PRO A 112 -34.06 9.82 -3.68
CA PRO A 112 -34.59 9.32 -4.94
C PRO A 112 -35.14 10.46 -5.79
N ALA A 113 -34.75 10.49 -7.06
CA ALA A 113 -35.37 11.36 -8.06
C ALA A 113 -36.85 10.97 -8.17
N ALA A 114 -37.74 11.86 -7.73
CA ALA A 114 -39.17 11.69 -7.93
C ALA A 114 -39.44 11.71 -9.45
N SER A 115 -39.69 10.54 -10.03
CA SER A 115 -40.27 10.46 -11.37
C SER A 115 -41.68 11.05 -11.31
N ALA A 116 -41.86 12.26 -11.82
CA ALA A 116 -43.17 12.79 -12.16
C ALA A 116 -43.70 11.95 -13.33
N ALA A 117 -44.42 10.87 -13.01
CA ALA A 117 -45.19 10.13 -13.99
C ALA A 117 -46.33 11.02 -14.50
N ALA A 118 -46.28 11.32 -15.80
CA ALA A 118 -47.40 11.86 -16.52
C ALA A 118 -48.61 10.92 -16.40
N ALA A 119 -49.74 11.43 -15.92
CA ALA A 119 -51.03 10.78 -16.06
C ALA A 119 -51.95 11.72 -16.85
N GLY A 120 -51.83 11.64 -18.18
CA GLY A 120 -52.92 12.00 -19.06
C GLY A 120 -53.96 10.87 -19.06
N GLY A 121 -55.22 11.21 -18.80
CA GLY A 121 -56.35 10.29 -18.90
C GLY A 121 -57.65 10.92 -18.42
N GLY A 122 -58.44 11.50 -19.32
CA GLY A 122 -59.89 11.71 -19.09
C GLY A 122 -60.63 10.35 -18.97
N PRO A 123 -61.96 10.28 -18.72
CA PRO A 123 -63.00 11.11 -19.36
C PRO A 123 -64.31 11.38 -18.56
N ARG A 124 -65.27 12.02 -19.26
CA ARG A 124 -66.77 11.99 -19.15
C ARG A 124 -67.54 13.00 -18.26
N ARG A 125 -68.40 13.75 -18.98
CA ARG A 125 -69.68 14.40 -18.58
C ARG A 125 -70.61 13.42 -17.81
N PRO A 126 -71.44 13.88 -16.85
CA PRO A 126 -72.78 14.47 -17.12
C PRO A 126 -73.14 15.60 -16.09
N GLN A 127 -74.22 16.39 -16.12
CA GLN A 127 -75.38 16.63 -16.97
C GLN A 127 -75.43 18.13 -17.32
#